data_AF-A0A7Y2RHC0-F1
#
_entry.id   AF-A0A7Y2RHC0-F1
#
_cell.length_a   1.000
_cell.length_b   1.000
_cell.length_c   1.000
_cell.angle_alpha   90.00
_cell.angle_beta   90.00
_cell.angle_gamma   90.00
#
_symmetry.space_group_name_H-M   'P 1'
#
loop_
_entity.id
_entity.type
_entity.pdbx_description
1 polymer ?
#
loop_
_entity_poly.entity_id
_entity_poly.type
_entity_poly.pdbx_seq_one_letter_code
_entity_poly.pdbx_strand_id
1 'polypeptide(L)'
;MLSTPTDCFEVDTFTDHQKKTPNILVWCFATLVRGPRRRNGLFFITAEVEQLPTYFQSYITENRIFLAESKKYEEVLNELNLAENVLSWIRECKKLISHFEKNVHRTLNQLDKLHIFDDEKWDFANQLMEILDMEPDTDFLDLDMMDKEQAEFFRDTQTYFQDIYSKLRSIGCEVYYSWIDAK
;
A
#
# COMPACT_ATOMS: atom_id res chain seq x y z
N MET A 1 70.26 -35.19 -4.21
CA MET A 1 70.49 -33.90 -4.90
C MET A 1 69.30 -33.72 -5.84
N LEU A 2 68.28 -32.99 -5.40
CA LEU A 2 68.04 -31.56 -5.63
C LEU A 2 67.68 -31.21 -7.08
N SER A 3 66.38 -30.88 -7.24
CA SER A 3 65.76 -29.80 -8.03
C SER A 3 65.71 -29.84 -9.57
N THR A 4 64.45 -29.70 -10.01
CA THR A 4 63.83 -29.26 -11.28
C THR A 4 64.44 -28.00 -11.92
N PRO A 5 64.20 -27.72 -13.22
CA PRO A 5 63.00 -26.98 -13.72
C PRO A 5 62.47 -27.60 -15.06
N THR A 6 61.42 -27.21 -15.79
CA THR A 6 60.19 -26.39 -15.68
C THR A 6 59.54 -26.50 -17.08
N ASP A 7 58.21 -26.63 -17.11
CA ASP A 7 57.23 -26.25 -18.16
C ASP A 7 57.25 -26.86 -19.60
N CYS A 8 56.15 -27.55 -19.97
CA CYS A 8 55.01 -27.01 -20.76
C CYS A 8 54.20 -28.13 -21.46
N PHE A 9 52.87 -28.16 -21.19
CA PHE A 9 51.71 -28.59 -22.03
C PHE A 9 51.78 -29.94 -22.81
N GLU A 10 50.82 -30.87 -22.75
CA GLU A 10 49.38 -30.77 -23.06
C GLU A 10 48.57 -31.98 -22.54
N VAL A 11 47.32 -31.70 -22.12
CA VAL A 11 46.05 -32.41 -22.43
C VAL A 11 45.85 -33.87 -21.97
N ASP A 12 44.98 -34.05 -20.97
CA ASP A 12 43.70 -34.78 -21.13
C ASP A 12 43.00 -34.92 -19.77
N THR A 13 41.79 -34.37 -19.62
CA THR A 13 40.81 -34.93 -18.67
C THR A 13 39.38 -34.78 -19.18
N PHE A 14 38.88 -35.92 -19.65
CA PHE A 14 37.49 -36.36 -19.62
C PHE A 14 36.88 -36.19 -18.22
N THR A 15 35.68 -35.60 -18.09
CA THR A 15 34.46 -36.22 -17.52
C THR A 15 33.38 -35.18 -17.18
N ASP A 16 32.23 -35.37 -17.83
CA ASP A 16 30.87 -35.43 -17.30
C ASP A 16 30.52 -34.70 -15.98
N HIS A 17 29.69 -33.65 -16.09
CA HIS A 17 28.46 -33.43 -15.30
C HIS A 17 27.89 -32.03 -15.57
N GLN A 18 26.99 -31.91 -16.55
CA GLN A 18 26.11 -30.73 -16.65
C GLN A 18 24.80 -30.98 -15.89
N LYS A 19 24.80 -30.62 -14.60
CA LYS A 19 23.60 -30.18 -13.86
C LYS A 19 24.03 -29.20 -12.78
N LYS A 20 23.79 -27.91 -13.00
CA LYS A 20 23.46 -26.94 -11.94
C LYS A 20 22.87 -25.67 -12.56
N THR A 21 21.63 -25.42 -12.16
CA THR A 21 20.78 -24.24 -12.36
C THR A 21 21.42 -22.97 -11.74
N PRO A 22 20.95 -21.76 -12.15
CA PRO A 22 21.79 -20.57 -12.23
C PRO A 22 22.01 -19.86 -10.89
N ASN A 23 23.18 -19.22 -10.80
CA ASN A 23 23.59 -18.28 -9.78
C ASN A 23 22.53 -17.18 -9.59
N ILE A 24 21.87 -17.20 -8.43
CA ILE A 24 21.14 -16.06 -7.88
C ILE A 24 22.19 -15.01 -7.54
N LEU A 25 22.21 -13.96 -8.36
CA LEU A 25 22.99 -12.75 -8.15
C LEU A 25 22.73 -12.21 -6.74
N VAL A 26 23.82 -12.14 -6.00
CA VAL A 26 24.00 -11.38 -4.77
C VAL A 26 23.49 -9.95 -4.98
N TRP A 27 22.33 -9.63 -4.40
CA TRP A 27 21.91 -8.24 -4.25
C TRP A 27 22.74 -7.61 -3.15
N CYS A 28 23.76 -6.85 -3.55
CA CYS A 28 24.58 -6.04 -2.66
C CYS A 28 23.72 -4.98 -1.95
N PHE A 29 23.46 -5.20 -0.66
CA PHE A 29 23.00 -4.17 0.27
C PHE A 29 24.10 -3.10 0.43
N ALA A 30 24.00 -2.02 -0.32
CA ALA A 30 24.70 -0.79 -0.01
C ALA A 30 23.87 0.01 1.02
N THR A 31 24.16 -0.22 2.30
CA THR A 31 24.13 0.76 3.40
C THR A 31 23.16 1.95 3.26
N LEU A 32 21.90 1.74 3.67
CA LEU A 32 21.05 2.85 4.11
C LEU A 32 21.39 3.19 5.56
N VAL A 33 22.03 4.34 5.74
CA VAL A 33 22.41 4.93 7.03
C VAL A 33 21.18 4.99 7.95
N ARG A 34 21.26 4.29 9.08
CA ARG A 34 20.31 4.40 10.19
C ARG A 34 20.35 5.81 10.78
N GLY A 35 19.20 6.47 10.79
CA GLY A 35 18.91 7.58 11.71
C GLY A 35 17.48 7.44 12.24
N PRO A 36 17.23 7.58 13.56
CA PRO A 36 15.88 7.54 14.11
C PRO A 36 15.25 8.91 13.89
N ARG A 37 14.44 9.07 12.86
CA ARG A 37 13.53 10.20 12.75
C ARG A 37 12.11 9.67 12.70
N ARG A 38 11.36 9.92 13.78
CA ARG A 38 9.90 9.83 13.80
C ARG A 38 9.39 10.74 12.68
N ARG A 39 9.13 10.18 11.50
CA ARG A 39 8.40 10.89 10.45
C ARG A 39 6.92 10.81 10.81
N ASN A 40 6.32 11.96 11.11
CA ASN A 40 4.87 12.14 11.11
C ASN A 40 4.35 12.36 9.67
N GLY A 41 4.92 11.64 8.70
CA GLY A 41 4.64 11.78 7.27
C GLY A 41 5.04 10.51 6.53
N LEU A 42 4.42 10.33 5.34
CA LEU A 42 4.54 9.18 4.42
C LEU A 42 5.76 8.28 4.67
N PHE A 43 5.51 6.98 4.85
CA PHE A 43 6.54 5.97 5.20
C PHE A 43 7.61 5.80 4.12
N PHE A 44 7.28 6.18 2.88
CA PHE A 44 8.16 6.14 1.73
C PHE A 44 8.19 7.52 1.06
N ILE A 45 9.35 7.98 0.59
CA ILE A 45 9.44 9.05 -0.42
C ILE A 45 9.33 8.46 -1.84
N THR A 46 9.10 9.28 -2.87
CA THR A 46 8.93 8.79 -4.26
C THR A 46 10.12 7.96 -4.73
N ALA A 47 11.35 8.42 -4.48
CA ALA A 47 12.57 7.71 -4.85
C ALA A 47 12.76 6.37 -4.09
N GLU A 48 12.21 6.24 -2.88
CA GLU A 48 12.24 4.97 -2.14
C GLU A 48 11.28 3.96 -2.75
N VAL A 49 10.14 4.40 -3.31
CA VAL A 49 9.16 3.52 -3.97
C VAL A 49 9.74 2.91 -5.23
N GLU A 50 10.40 3.69 -6.09
CA GLU A 50 10.99 3.19 -7.36
C GLU A 50 12.05 2.09 -7.16
N GLN A 51 12.61 1.99 -5.96
CA GLN A 51 13.62 0.99 -5.60
C GLN A 51 13.02 -0.26 -4.95
N LEU A 52 11.72 -0.28 -4.64
CA LEU A 52 11.06 -1.44 -4.04
C LEU A 52 10.86 -2.55 -5.07
N PRO A 53 10.76 -3.82 -4.64
CA PRO A 53 10.17 -4.87 -5.46
C PRO A 53 8.82 -4.46 -6.05
N THR A 54 8.54 -4.87 -7.29
CA THR A 54 7.39 -4.42 -8.09
C THR A 54 6.05 -4.54 -7.35
N TYR A 55 5.82 -5.62 -6.61
CA TYR A 55 4.59 -5.80 -5.85
C TYR A 55 4.43 -4.75 -4.74
N PHE A 56 5.49 -4.44 -3.99
CA PHE A 56 5.46 -3.36 -2.99
C PHE A 56 5.27 -1.98 -3.64
N GLN A 57 5.80 -1.75 -4.85
CA GLN A 57 5.56 -0.51 -5.59
C GLN A 57 4.07 -0.31 -5.88
N SER A 58 3.40 -1.37 -6.34
CA SER A 58 1.97 -1.36 -6.62
C SER A 58 1.17 -1.02 -5.37
N TYR A 59 1.45 -1.70 -4.24
CA TYR A 59 0.74 -1.44 -2.98
C TYR A 59 0.86 0.03 -2.54
N ILE A 60 2.08 0.57 -2.53
CA ILE A 60 2.33 1.95 -2.05
C ILE A 60 1.75 2.98 -3.02
N THR A 61 1.73 2.68 -4.32
CA THR A 61 1.16 3.59 -5.33
C THR A 61 -0.35 3.74 -5.13
N GLU A 62 -1.08 2.63 -5.05
CA GLU A 62 -2.53 2.68 -4.85
C GLU A 62 -2.90 3.28 -3.48
N ASN A 63 -2.17 2.92 -2.42
CA ASN A 63 -2.35 3.54 -1.11
C ASN A 63 -2.27 5.07 -1.19
N ARG A 64 -1.27 5.60 -1.90
CA ARG A 64 -1.09 7.05 -2.06
C ARG A 64 -2.20 7.70 -2.87
N ILE A 65 -2.72 7.02 -3.90
CA ILE A 65 -3.85 7.53 -4.69
C ILE A 65 -5.07 7.71 -3.77
N PHE A 66 -5.40 6.68 -2.98
CA PHE A 66 -6.48 6.79 -1.99
C PHE A 66 -6.25 7.91 -0.98
N LEU A 67 -5.07 7.96 -0.35
CA LEU A 67 -4.75 8.97 0.67
C LEU A 67 -4.80 10.41 0.11
N ALA A 68 -4.35 10.61 -1.13
CA ALA A 68 -4.37 11.90 -1.79
C ALA A 68 -5.80 12.34 -2.13
N GLU A 69 -6.61 11.42 -2.66
CA GLU A 69 -8.00 11.72 -2.99
C GLU A 69 -8.83 11.96 -1.73
N SER A 70 -8.68 11.14 -0.69
CA SER A 70 -9.38 11.31 0.58
C SER A 70 -9.07 12.65 1.25
N LYS A 71 -7.83 13.13 1.12
CA LYS A 71 -7.41 14.41 1.71
C LYS A 71 -8.15 15.60 1.09
N LYS A 72 -8.38 15.58 -0.23
CA LYS A 72 -9.16 16.64 -0.92
C LYS A 72 -10.56 16.75 -0.34
N TYR A 73 -11.19 15.60 -0.08
CA TYR A 73 -12.54 15.56 0.48
C TYR A 73 -12.56 15.88 1.97
N GLU A 74 -11.59 15.43 2.77
CA GLU A 74 -11.49 15.83 4.17
C GLU A 74 -11.39 17.34 4.35
N GLU A 75 -10.65 18.05 3.50
CA GLU A 75 -10.56 19.52 3.57
C GLU A 75 -11.94 20.18 3.37
N VAL A 76 -12.72 19.71 2.40
CA VAL A 76 -14.09 20.21 2.15
C VAL A 76 -15.06 19.79 3.27
N LEU A 77 -15.01 18.54 3.71
CA LEU A 77 -15.95 17.99 4.67
C LEU A 77 -15.70 18.49 6.09
N ASN A 78 -14.45 18.81 6.48
CA ASN A 78 -14.18 19.38 7.82
C ASN A 78 -14.77 20.79 7.99
N GLU A 79 -14.98 21.53 6.89
CA GLU A 79 -15.70 22.79 6.92
C GLU A 79 -17.22 22.59 7.12
N LEU A 80 -17.72 21.40 6.77
CA LEU A 80 -19.12 21.01 6.81
C LEU A 80 -19.38 20.09 8.01
N ASN A 81 -19.84 20.66 9.12
CA ASN A 81 -20.10 19.95 10.39
C ASN A 81 -21.20 18.86 10.33
N LEU A 82 -21.70 18.54 9.13
CA LEU A 82 -22.73 17.53 8.83
C LEU A 82 -22.14 16.21 8.32
N ALA A 83 -20.83 16.15 8.04
CA ALA A 83 -20.18 15.03 7.37
C ALA A 83 -19.42 14.06 8.29
N GLU A 84 -19.67 14.07 9.61
CA GLU A 84 -18.83 13.32 10.57
C GLU A 84 -18.85 11.80 10.31
N ASN A 85 -19.95 11.23 9.84
CA ASN A 85 -20.01 9.81 9.47
C ASN A 85 -19.04 9.47 8.33
N VAL A 86 -19.05 10.29 7.27
CA VAL A 86 -18.15 10.14 6.11
C VAL A 86 -16.69 10.38 6.54
N LEU A 87 -16.44 11.42 7.34
CA LEU A 87 -15.11 11.69 7.88
C LEU A 87 -14.59 10.54 8.76
N SER A 88 -15.43 9.98 9.62
CA SER A 88 -15.07 8.82 10.45
C SER A 88 -14.73 7.60 9.60
N TRP A 89 -15.54 7.32 8.58
CA TRP A 89 -15.28 6.24 7.62
C TRP A 89 -13.94 6.43 6.90
N ILE A 90 -13.67 7.63 6.37
CA ILE A 90 -12.38 7.97 5.74
C ILE A 90 -11.21 7.73 6.71
N ARG A 91 -11.35 8.15 7.97
CA ARG A 91 -10.29 8.01 8.98
C ARG A 91 -9.95 6.55 9.27
N GLU A 92 -10.94 5.65 9.35
CA GLU A 92 -10.68 4.21 9.57
C GLU A 92 -9.98 3.58 8.35
N CYS A 93 -10.40 3.90 7.12
CA CYS A 93 -9.68 3.49 5.90
C CYS A 93 -8.20 3.92 5.94
N LYS A 94 -7.95 5.21 6.22
CA LYS A 94 -6.59 5.79 6.27
C LYS A 94 -5.73 5.14 7.35
N LYS A 95 -6.31 4.84 8.51
CA LYS A 95 -5.63 4.19 9.63
C LYS A 95 -5.18 2.78 9.27
N LEU A 96 -6.03 2.01 8.60
CA LEU A 96 -5.70 0.67 8.13
C LEU A 96 -4.61 0.72 7.05
N ILE A 97 -4.76 1.57 6.03
CA ILE A 97 -3.75 1.78 4.98
C ILE A 97 -2.40 2.20 5.59
N SER A 98 -2.41 3.13 6.53
CA SER A 98 -1.19 3.56 7.23
C SER A 98 -0.55 2.43 8.05
N HIS A 99 -1.35 1.51 8.59
CA HIS A 99 -0.84 0.34 9.29
C HIS A 99 -0.21 -0.65 8.32
N PHE A 100 -0.85 -0.88 7.17
CA PHE A 100 -0.29 -1.70 6.10
C PHE A 100 1.07 -1.17 5.63
N GLU A 101 1.20 0.13 5.35
CA GLU A 101 2.48 0.73 4.93
C GLU A 101 3.58 0.58 5.98
N LYS A 102 3.25 0.72 7.27
CA LYS A 102 4.20 0.44 8.37
C LYS A 102 4.67 -1.00 8.35
N ASN A 103 3.79 -1.94 8.00
CA ASN A 103 4.12 -3.35 7.95
C ASN A 103 5.03 -3.67 6.77
N VAL A 104 4.73 -3.12 5.58
CA VAL A 104 5.64 -3.16 4.41
C VAL A 104 7.04 -2.66 4.80
N HIS A 105 7.11 -1.49 5.44
CA HIS A 105 8.38 -0.91 5.88
C HIS A 105 9.13 -1.81 6.87
N ARG A 106 8.42 -2.47 7.79
CA ARG A 106 9.01 -3.44 8.73
C ARG A 106 9.58 -4.65 8.01
N THR A 107 8.84 -5.23 7.07
CA THR A 107 9.24 -6.41 6.30
C THR A 107 10.48 -6.13 5.44
N LEU A 108 10.55 -4.96 4.80
CA LEU A 108 11.74 -4.55 4.04
C LEU A 108 13.00 -4.45 4.90
N ASN A 109 12.85 -4.18 6.20
CA ASN A 109 13.96 -4.17 7.17
C ASN A 109 14.28 -5.55 7.78
N GLN A 110 13.41 -6.55 7.57
CA GLN A 110 13.47 -7.90 8.16
C GLN A 110 13.01 -8.94 7.13
N LEU A 111 13.80 -9.16 6.08
CA LEU A 111 13.43 -10.01 4.94
C LEU A 111 13.13 -11.47 5.32
N ASP A 112 13.67 -11.96 6.44
CA ASP A 112 13.36 -13.27 7.01
C ASP A 112 11.88 -13.44 7.42
N LYS A 113 11.16 -12.33 7.56
CA LYS A 113 9.72 -12.28 7.92
C LYS A 113 8.79 -12.09 6.75
N LEU A 114 9.27 -12.19 5.50
CA LEU A 114 8.41 -12.01 4.32
C LEU A 114 7.21 -12.96 4.31
N HIS A 115 7.40 -14.21 4.73
CA HIS A 115 6.31 -15.19 4.83
C HIS A 115 5.20 -14.78 5.81
N ILE A 116 5.56 -14.13 6.93
CA ILE A 116 4.58 -13.61 7.91
C ILE A 116 3.78 -12.46 7.28
N PHE A 117 4.45 -11.61 6.51
CA PHE A 117 3.79 -10.52 5.81
C PHE A 117 2.77 -11.02 4.79
N ASP A 118 3.07 -12.09 4.06
CA ASP A 118 2.14 -12.65 3.07
C ASP A 118 0.84 -13.18 3.73
N ASP A 119 0.94 -13.76 4.93
CA ASP A 119 -0.22 -14.17 5.73
C ASP A 119 -1.01 -12.96 6.23
N GLU A 120 -0.33 -11.99 6.86
CA GLU A 120 -0.96 -10.76 7.40
C GLU A 120 -1.59 -9.89 6.30
N LYS A 121 -1.05 -9.93 5.07
CA LYS A 121 -1.55 -9.17 3.91
C LYS A 121 -3.01 -9.48 3.61
N TRP A 122 -3.40 -10.75 3.70
CA TRP A 122 -4.80 -11.16 3.51
C TRP A 122 -5.72 -10.61 4.59
N ASP A 123 -5.27 -10.62 5.85
CA ASP A 123 -6.04 -10.05 6.95
C ASP A 123 -6.26 -8.55 6.78
N PHE A 124 -5.23 -7.81 6.34
CA PHE A 124 -5.36 -6.40 6.00
C PHE A 124 -6.33 -6.15 4.85
N ALA A 125 -6.27 -6.96 3.79
CA ALA A 125 -7.17 -6.82 2.65
C ALA A 125 -8.64 -7.08 3.05
N ASN A 126 -8.89 -8.12 3.84
CA ASN A 126 -10.24 -8.41 4.34
C ASN A 126 -10.77 -7.28 5.23
N GLN A 127 -9.97 -6.79 6.17
CA GLN A 127 -10.35 -5.65 7.01
C GLN A 127 -10.64 -4.39 6.18
N LEU A 128 -9.89 -4.16 5.11
CA LEU A 128 -10.14 -3.02 4.23
C LEU A 128 -11.49 -3.17 3.53
N MET A 129 -11.77 -4.34 2.97
CA MET A 129 -13.05 -4.60 2.31
C MET A 129 -14.23 -4.45 3.28
N GLU A 130 -14.10 -4.96 4.52
CA GLU A 130 -15.10 -4.77 5.57
C GLU A 130 -15.39 -3.29 5.84
N ILE A 131 -14.36 -2.45 5.90
CA ILE A 131 -14.55 -1.00 6.07
C ILE A 131 -15.21 -0.38 4.83
N LEU A 132 -14.77 -0.77 3.62
CA LEU A 132 -15.31 -0.23 2.37
C LEU A 132 -16.78 -0.60 2.14
N ASP A 133 -17.25 -1.72 2.67
CA ASP A 133 -18.64 -2.17 2.61
C ASP A 133 -19.52 -1.55 3.71
N MET A 134 -18.93 -0.96 4.75
CA MET A 134 -19.66 -0.15 5.73
C MET A 134 -19.98 1.23 5.15
N GLU A 135 -21.00 1.27 4.29
CA GLU A 135 -21.53 2.52 3.75
C GLU A 135 -21.84 3.52 4.88
N PRO A 136 -21.21 4.72 4.87
CA PRO A 136 -21.48 5.72 5.88
C PRO A 136 -22.91 6.23 5.71
N ASP A 137 -23.60 6.45 6.83
CA ASP A 137 -24.93 7.06 6.80
C ASP A 137 -24.83 8.51 6.29
N THR A 138 -25.30 8.73 5.06
CA THR A 138 -25.38 10.02 4.39
C THR A 138 -26.74 10.68 4.53
N ASP A 139 -27.72 10.03 5.17
CA ASP A 139 -29.09 10.55 5.34
C ASP A 139 -29.23 11.26 6.70
N PHE A 140 -28.50 12.36 6.85
CA PHE A 140 -28.40 13.09 8.13
C PHE A 140 -29.58 14.06 8.42
N LEU A 141 -30.57 14.17 7.53
CA LEU A 141 -31.71 15.08 7.67
C LEU A 141 -33.02 14.44 7.21
N ASP A 142 -34.08 14.64 7.99
CA ASP A 142 -35.46 14.31 7.60
C ASP A 142 -36.01 15.40 6.69
N LEU A 143 -35.87 15.18 5.38
CA LEU A 143 -36.27 16.14 4.34
C LEU A 143 -37.80 16.34 4.28
N ASP A 144 -38.60 15.41 4.80
CA ASP A 144 -40.06 15.47 4.75
C ASP A 144 -40.64 16.53 5.68
N MET A 145 -39.83 16.99 6.65
CA MET A 145 -40.17 18.03 7.62
C MET A 145 -39.80 19.45 7.14
N MET A 146 -39.24 19.58 5.93
CA MET A 146 -38.71 20.84 5.39
C MET A 146 -39.61 21.42 4.29
N ASP A 147 -39.47 22.73 4.04
CA ASP A 147 -40.06 23.33 2.85
C ASP A 147 -39.33 22.85 1.58
N LYS A 148 -39.96 23.06 0.42
CA LYS A 148 -39.49 22.50 -0.86
C LYS A 148 -38.07 22.99 -1.22
N GLU A 149 -37.73 24.24 -0.95
CA GLU A 149 -36.46 24.83 -1.35
C GLU A 149 -35.32 24.35 -0.45
N GLN A 150 -35.58 24.24 0.86
CA GLN A 150 -34.67 23.62 1.81
C GLN A 150 -34.44 22.14 1.50
N ALA A 151 -35.52 21.39 1.25
CA ALA A 151 -35.43 19.96 0.93
C ALA A 151 -34.62 19.70 -0.34
N GLU A 152 -34.73 20.56 -1.35
CA GLU A 152 -33.95 20.45 -2.60
C GLU A 152 -32.46 20.75 -2.35
N PHE A 153 -32.13 21.81 -1.60
CA PHE A 153 -30.76 22.14 -1.23
C PHE A 153 -30.06 21.03 -0.43
N PHE A 154 -30.75 20.44 0.55
CA PHE A 154 -30.17 19.36 1.35
C PHE A 154 -30.08 18.04 0.57
N ARG A 155 -30.96 17.80 -0.40
CA ARG A 155 -30.84 16.64 -1.31
C ARG A 155 -29.59 16.72 -2.18
N ASP A 156 -29.26 17.89 -2.70
CA ASP A 156 -28.01 18.09 -3.44
C ASP A 156 -26.79 17.82 -2.54
N THR A 157 -26.88 18.21 -1.26
CA THR A 157 -25.82 17.95 -0.27
C THR A 157 -25.68 16.47 0.06
N GLN A 158 -26.79 15.75 0.26
CA GLN A 158 -26.78 14.28 0.45
C GLN A 158 -26.19 13.57 -0.76
N THR A 159 -26.61 13.96 -1.96
CA THR A 159 -26.08 13.41 -3.22
C THR A 159 -24.57 13.64 -3.32
N TYR A 160 -24.10 14.83 -2.96
CA TYR A 160 -22.66 15.14 -2.95
C TYR A 160 -21.87 14.24 -1.99
N PHE A 161 -22.39 13.96 -0.79
CA PHE A 161 -21.72 13.04 0.16
C PHE A 161 -21.72 11.60 -0.35
N GLN A 162 -22.81 11.16 -0.97
CA GLN A 162 -22.90 9.84 -1.58
C GLN A 162 -21.93 9.67 -2.75
N ASP A 163 -21.75 10.70 -3.56
CA ASP A 163 -20.78 10.72 -4.66
C ASP A 163 -19.33 10.62 -4.14
N ILE A 164 -19.02 11.32 -3.03
CA ILE A 164 -17.72 11.20 -2.36
C ILE A 164 -17.47 9.77 -1.90
N TYR A 165 -18.44 9.18 -1.17
CA TYR A 165 -18.33 7.81 -0.71
C TYR A 165 -18.13 6.85 -1.88
N SER A 166 -18.98 6.91 -2.90
CA SER A 166 -18.92 6.01 -4.06
C SER A 166 -17.55 6.08 -4.76
N LYS A 167 -17.01 7.29 -4.92
CA LYS A 167 -15.72 7.49 -5.56
C LYS A 167 -14.55 7.00 -4.71
N LEU A 168 -14.53 7.34 -3.42
CA LEU A 168 -13.49 6.87 -2.51
C LEU A 168 -13.55 5.36 -2.34
N ARG A 169 -14.74 4.76 -2.28
CA ARG A 169 -14.91 3.30 -2.24
C ARG A 169 -14.32 2.65 -3.47
N SER A 170 -14.60 3.16 -4.67
CA SER A 170 -14.02 2.65 -5.91
C SER A 170 -12.49 2.65 -5.86
N ILE A 171 -11.88 3.74 -5.38
CA ILE A 171 -10.41 3.82 -5.25
C ILE A 171 -9.90 2.87 -4.16
N GLY A 172 -10.65 2.71 -3.06
CA GLY A 172 -10.35 1.75 -2.01
C GLY A 172 -10.37 0.30 -2.51
N CYS A 173 -11.27 -0.03 -3.44
CA CYS A 173 -11.27 -1.35 -4.08
C CYS A 173 -10.00 -1.58 -4.91
N GLU A 174 -9.47 -0.57 -5.61
CA GLU A 174 -8.18 -0.68 -6.31
C GLU A 174 -7.03 -0.92 -5.33
N VAL A 175 -7.05 -0.27 -4.15
CA VAL A 175 -6.10 -0.56 -3.08
C VAL A 175 -6.19 -2.03 -2.66
N TYR A 176 -7.40 -2.52 -2.39
CA TYR A 176 -7.64 -3.93 -2.05
C TYR A 176 -7.06 -4.89 -3.12
N TYR A 177 -7.42 -4.69 -4.38
CA TYR A 177 -6.95 -5.54 -5.48
C TYR A 177 -5.43 -5.47 -5.61
N SER A 178 -4.84 -4.29 -5.47
CA SER A 178 -3.38 -4.14 -5.48
C SER A 178 -2.73 -5.03 -4.43
N TRP A 179 -3.28 -5.11 -3.22
CA TRP A 179 -2.71 -5.91 -2.13
C TRP A 179 -2.81 -7.41 -2.40
N ILE A 180 -3.93 -7.89 -2.94
CA ILE A 180 -4.15 -9.33 -3.14
C ILE A 180 -3.57 -9.87 -4.47
N ASP A 181 -3.56 -9.05 -5.53
CA ASP A 181 -3.24 -9.50 -6.89
C ASP A 181 -1.78 -9.27 -7.29
N ALA A 182 -1.04 -8.37 -6.63
CA ALA A 182 0.36 -8.17 -6.98
C ALA A 182 1.19 -9.41 -6.59
N LYS A 183 1.78 -10.04 -7.60
CA LYS A 183 2.76 -11.13 -7.50
C LYS A 183 4.14 -10.66 -7.91
#